data_AF-A0ABD5L4C2-F1
#
_entry.id   AF-A0ABD5L4C2-F1
#
_cell.length_a   1.000
_cell.length_b   1.000
_cell.length_c   1.000
_cell.angle_alpha   90.00
_cell.angle_beta   90.00
_cell.angle_gamma   90.00
#
_symmetry.space_group_name_H-M   'P 1'
#
loop_
_entity.id
_entity.type
_entity.pdbx_description
1 polymer ?
#
loop_
_entity_poly.entity_id
_entity_poly.type
_entity_poly.pdbx_seq_one_letter_code
_entity_poly.pdbx_strand_id
1 'polypeptide(L)'
;MTNQQSVSNDVSFHAFNCYFMENMTAVFYNRVDKFCIFMQLLLGSAVMADFMNMKLIGLIIAIIAAYQFSCNPANIANSAKQQAVRYSEIIHDLPTSNDSEIQQKLKALEKKDSVILLSIRYGSFIQSSIATGNLNTANDKFKKLGLFKRFIIFIAGGIQR
;
A
#
# COMPACT_ATOMS: atom_id res chain seq x y z
N MET A 1 42.17 4.85 -2.71
CA MET A 1 41.05 5.26 -1.83
C MET A 1 39.83 5.42 -2.71
N THR A 2 39.04 4.37 -2.84
CA THR A 2 37.84 4.31 -3.70
C THR A 2 36.76 5.20 -3.10
N ASN A 3 36.45 6.31 -3.76
CA ASN A 3 35.25 7.11 -3.50
C ASN A 3 34.03 6.19 -3.67
N GLN A 4 33.50 5.67 -2.57
CA GLN A 4 32.12 5.19 -2.56
C GLN A 4 31.25 6.43 -2.75
N GLN A 5 30.82 6.69 -3.98
CA GLN A 5 29.67 7.55 -4.25
C GLN A 5 28.44 6.86 -3.67
N SER A 6 28.28 6.98 -2.36
CA SER A 6 27.07 6.58 -1.66
C SER A 6 25.92 7.43 -2.20
N VAL A 7 24.85 6.76 -2.65
CA VAL A 7 23.62 7.41 -3.11
C VAL A 7 23.12 8.40 -2.05
N SER A 8 22.72 9.60 -2.46
CA SER A 8 22.21 10.60 -1.51
C SER A 8 21.05 10.06 -0.69
N ASN A 9 21.03 10.37 0.61
CA ASN A 9 19.97 9.94 1.53
C ASN A 9 18.57 10.35 1.04
N ASP A 10 18.46 11.47 0.33
CA ASP A 10 17.18 11.95 -0.23
C ASP A 10 16.67 11.04 -1.36
N VAL A 11 17.57 10.54 -2.21
CA VAL A 11 17.23 9.64 -3.32
C VAL A 11 16.83 8.28 -2.77
N SER A 12 17.58 7.79 -1.78
CA SER A 12 17.24 6.55 -1.07
C SER A 12 15.89 6.66 -0.37
N PHE A 13 15.63 7.77 0.34
CA PHE A 13 14.34 8.03 0.99
C PHE A 13 13.18 8.00 -0.01
N HIS A 14 13.36 8.68 -1.14
CA HIS A 14 12.34 8.74 -2.19
C HIS A 14 12.04 7.36 -2.77
N ALA A 15 13.06 6.56 -3.07
CA ALA A 15 12.91 5.18 -3.56
C ALA A 15 12.14 4.31 -2.55
N PHE A 16 12.51 4.35 -1.27
CA PHE A 16 11.77 3.63 -0.22
C PHE A 16 10.33 4.12 -0.10
N ASN A 17 10.09 5.43 -0.21
CA ASN A 17 8.72 5.97 -0.14
C ASN A 17 7.84 5.50 -1.29
N CYS A 18 8.33 5.51 -2.53
CA CYS A 18 7.60 4.94 -3.67
C CYS A 18 7.30 3.45 -3.46
N TYR A 19 8.29 2.67 -3.02
CA TYR A 19 8.13 1.25 -2.71
C TYR A 19 7.04 1.01 -1.66
N PHE A 20 7.13 1.66 -0.49
CA PHE A 20 6.17 1.47 0.59
C PHE A 20 4.78 1.97 0.22
N MET A 21 4.67 3.05 -0.58
CA MET A 21 3.38 3.53 -1.11
C MET A 21 2.66 2.45 -1.91
N GLU A 22 3.34 1.83 -2.88
CA GLU A 22 2.77 0.81 -3.74
C GLU A 22 2.52 -0.50 -2.97
N ASN A 23 3.45 -0.91 -2.11
CA ASN A 23 3.31 -2.13 -1.31
C ASN A 23 2.13 -2.03 -0.32
N MET A 24 2.00 -0.93 0.41
CA MET A 24 0.88 -0.70 1.32
C MET A 24 -0.45 -0.64 0.59
N THR A 25 -0.47 -0.03 -0.61
CA THR A 25 -1.65 0.02 -1.47
C THR A 25 -2.07 -1.38 -1.91
N ALA A 26 -1.11 -2.21 -2.35
CA ALA A 26 -1.36 -3.59 -2.72
C ALA A 26 -1.94 -4.41 -1.56
N VAL A 27 -1.36 -4.29 -0.36
CA VAL A 27 -1.83 -5.02 0.82
C VAL A 27 -3.24 -4.57 1.23
N PHE A 28 -3.50 -3.26 1.24
CA PHE A 28 -4.80 -2.71 1.61
C PHE A 28 -5.91 -3.23 0.68
N TYR A 29 -5.79 -3.03 -0.63
CA TYR A 29 -6.82 -3.44 -1.58
C TYR A 29 -7.00 -4.96 -1.64
N ASN A 30 -5.92 -5.75 -1.50
CA ASN A 30 -6.01 -7.21 -1.41
C ASN A 30 -6.79 -7.66 -0.16
N ARG A 31 -6.61 -7.01 0.98
CA ARG A 31 -7.37 -7.32 2.20
C ARG A 31 -8.83 -6.89 2.09
N VAL A 32 -9.10 -5.73 1.50
CA VAL A 32 -10.47 -5.26 1.22
C VAL A 32 -11.20 -6.25 0.31
N ASP A 33 -10.56 -6.70 -0.77
CA ASP A 33 -11.16 -7.67 -1.68
C ASP A 33 -11.48 -9.00 -0.99
N LYS A 34 -10.50 -9.57 -0.26
CA LYS A 34 -10.70 -10.80 0.51
C LYS A 34 -11.80 -10.66 1.57
N PHE A 35 -11.91 -9.48 2.19
CA PHE A 35 -12.98 -9.19 3.15
C PHE A 35 -14.35 -9.13 2.47
N CYS A 36 -14.46 -8.53 1.29
CA CYS A 36 -15.69 -8.55 0.49
C CYS A 36 -16.11 -9.98 0.13
N ILE A 37 -15.19 -10.80 -0.35
CA ILE A 37 -15.44 -12.22 -0.66
C ILE A 37 -15.89 -12.97 0.60
N PHE A 38 -15.18 -12.79 1.71
CA PHE A 38 -15.55 -13.40 3.00
C PHE A 38 -16.96 -13.00 3.43
N MET A 39 -17.31 -11.72 3.33
CA MET A 39 -18.64 -11.22 3.69
C MET A 39 -19.73 -11.80 2.78
N GLN A 40 -19.48 -11.94 1.47
CA GLN A 40 -20.41 -12.59 0.57
C GLN A 40 -20.62 -14.07 0.94
N LEU A 41 -19.57 -14.80 1.29
CA LEU A 41 -19.68 -16.20 1.71
C LEU A 41 -20.43 -16.34 3.04
N LEU A 42 -20.12 -15.49 4.01
CA LEU A 42 -20.78 -15.48 5.32
C LEU A 42 -22.27 -15.10 5.21
N LEU A 43 -22.59 -14.11 4.39
CA LEU A 43 -23.96 -13.70 4.15
C LEU A 43 -24.71 -14.74 3.31
N GLY A 44 -24.05 -15.37 2.34
CA GLY A 44 -24.62 -16.46 1.55
C GLY A 44 -24.99 -17.67 2.41
N SER A 45 -24.16 -18.03 3.39
CA SER A 45 -24.49 -19.09 4.35
C SER A 45 -25.60 -18.67 5.33
N ALA A 46 -25.66 -17.39 5.73
CA ALA A 46 -26.75 -16.88 6.56
C ALA A 46 -28.12 -16.97 5.87
N VAL A 47 -28.19 -16.74 4.56
CA VAL A 47 -29.42 -16.94 3.76
C VAL A 47 -29.85 -18.41 3.80
N MET A 48 -28.92 -19.35 3.65
CA MET A 48 -29.23 -20.79 3.67
C MET A 48 -29.75 -21.26 5.02
N ALA A 49 -29.26 -20.68 6.11
CA ALA A 49 -29.65 -21.04 7.46
C ALA A 49 -30.89 -20.29 7.96
N ASP A 50 -31.55 -19.52 7.08
CA ASP A 50 -32.73 -18.69 7.37
C ASP A 50 -32.52 -17.72 8.55
N PHE A 51 -31.27 -17.30 8.76
CA PHE A 51 -30.90 -16.31 9.76
C PHE A 51 -31.12 -14.92 9.17
N MET A 52 -32.05 -14.15 9.75
CA MET A 52 -32.42 -12.77 9.39
C MET A 52 -33.24 -12.60 8.10
N ASN A 53 -33.60 -11.36 7.80
CA ASN A 53 -34.38 -10.97 6.62
C ASN A 53 -33.60 -11.23 5.32
N MET A 54 -33.94 -12.30 4.61
CA MET A 54 -33.30 -12.74 3.36
C MET A 54 -33.18 -11.61 2.31
N LYS A 55 -34.18 -10.74 2.19
CA LYS A 55 -34.17 -9.65 1.21
C LYS A 55 -33.07 -8.64 1.50
N LEU A 56 -32.86 -8.32 2.78
CA LEU A 56 -31.82 -7.38 3.21
C LEU A 56 -30.43 -7.97 3.01
N ILE A 57 -30.25 -9.27 3.32
CA ILE A 57 -28.98 -9.96 3.08
C ILE A 57 -28.66 -10.02 1.58
N GLY A 58 -29.64 -10.40 0.74
CA GLY A 58 -29.47 -10.44 -0.71
C GLY A 58 -29.08 -9.08 -1.29
N LEU A 59 -29.68 -8.00 -0.80
CA LEU A 59 -29.32 -6.63 -1.19
C LEU A 59 -27.87 -6.30 -0.82
N ILE A 60 -27.42 -6.64 0.40
CA ILE A 60 -26.04 -6.39 0.83
C ILE A 60 -25.05 -7.17 -0.06
N ILE A 61 -25.32 -8.45 -0.34
CA ILE A 61 -24.48 -9.27 -1.23
C ILE A 61 -24.36 -8.61 -2.61
N ALA A 62 -25.48 -8.15 -3.17
CA ALA A 62 -25.52 -7.49 -4.48
C ALA A 62 -24.71 -6.18 -4.48
N ILE A 63 -24.80 -5.37 -3.42
CA ILE A 63 -24.01 -4.14 -3.28
C ILE A 63 -22.51 -4.45 -3.21
N ILE A 64 -22.11 -5.46 -2.44
CA ILE A 64 -20.69 -5.87 -2.35
C ILE A 64 -20.19 -6.34 -3.72
N ALA A 65 -20.98 -7.14 -4.44
CA ALA A 65 -20.63 -7.61 -5.78
C ALA A 65 -20.51 -6.45 -6.78
N ALA A 66 -21.44 -5.50 -6.76
CA ALA A 66 -21.39 -4.31 -7.62
C ALA A 66 -20.14 -3.46 -7.32
N TYR A 67 -19.77 -3.30 -6.05
CA TYR A 67 -18.53 -2.62 -5.66
C TYR A 67 -17.29 -3.35 -6.19
N GLN A 68 -17.20 -4.68 -6.02
CA GLN A 68 -16.07 -5.46 -6.53
C GLN A 68 -15.97 -5.39 -8.06
N PHE A 69 -17.11 -5.41 -8.76
CA PHE A 69 -17.15 -5.32 -10.21
C PHE A 69 -16.75 -3.92 -10.70
N SER A 70 -17.29 -2.86 -10.09
CA SER A 70 -17.04 -1.48 -10.53
C SER A 70 -15.66 -0.96 -10.15
N CYS A 71 -15.19 -1.22 -8.93
CA CYS A 71 -13.93 -0.70 -8.44
C CYS A 71 -12.74 -1.65 -8.69
N ASN A 72 -13.01 -2.93 -8.94
CA ASN A 72 -12.03 -3.98 -9.18
C ASN A 72 -10.78 -3.89 -8.27
N PRO A 73 -10.98 -3.96 -6.93
CA PRO A 73 -9.91 -3.79 -5.96
C PRO A 73 -8.79 -4.83 -6.13
N ALA A 74 -9.11 -6.04 -6.60
CA ALA A 74 -8.14 -7.07 -6.92
C ALA A 74 -7.16 -6.63 -8.03
N ASN A 75 -7.65 -5.98 -9.08
CA ASN A 75 -6.80 -5.48 -10.15
C ASN A 75 -5.89 -4.34 -9.67
N ILE A 76 -6.45 -3.38 -8.90
CA ILE A 76 -5.66 -2.30 -8.28
C ILE A 76 -4.55 -2.88 -7.40
N ALA A 77 -4.88 -3.87 -6.57
CA ALA A 77 -3.90 -4.53 -5.71
C ALA A 77 -2.77 -5.20 -6.51
N ASN A 78 -3.10 -5.87 -7.62
CA ASN A 78 -2.12 -6.54 -8.47
C ASN A 78 -1.22 -5.55 -9.21
N SER A 79 -1.77 -4.47 -9.77
CA SER A 79 -0.98 -3.41 -10.41
C SER A 79 -0.01 -2.77 -9.42
N ALA A 80 -0.50 -2.41 -8.23
CA ALA A 80 0.34 -1.85 -7.17
C ALA A 80 1.43 -2.83 -6.71
N LYS A 81 1.11 -4.13 -6.60
CA LYS A 81 2.09 -5.16 -6.26
C LYS A 81 3.20 -5.28 -7.31
N GLN A 82 2.85 -5.27 -8.59
CA GLN A 82 3.83 -5.30 -9.67
C GLN A 82 4.73 -4.06 -9.65
N GLN A 83 4.16 -2.90 -9.38
CA GLN A 83 4.92 -1.66 -9.29
C GLN A 83 5.85 -1.65 -8.06
N ALA A 84 5.39 -2.17 -6.91
CA ALA A 84 6.23 -2.36 -5.74
C ALA A 84 7.43 -3.27 -6.01
N VAL A 85 7.26 -4.36 -6.78
CA VAL A 85 8.37 -5.24 -7.18
C VAL A 85 9.41 -4.47 -8.00
N ARG A 86 8.99 -3.67 -8.97
CA ARG A 86 9.89 -2.83 -9.78
C ARG A 86 10.67 -1.82 -8.93
N TYR A 87 10.02 -1.21 -7.93
CA TYR A 87 10.72 -0.33 -7.00
C TYR A 87 11.69 -1.10 -6.09
N SER A 88 11.36 -2.33 -5.71
CA SER A 88 12.25 -3.20 -4.93
C SER A 88 13.54 -3.52 -5.69
N GLU A 89 13.46 -3.75 -7.00
CA GLU A 89 14.63 -3.97 -7.87
C GLU A 89 15.55 -2.73 -7.86
N ILE A 90 14.99 -1.53 -7.96
CA ILE A 90 15.77 -0.28 -7.85
C ILE A 90 16.43 -0.15 -6.46
N ILE A 91 15.72 -0.52 -5.39
CA ILE A 91 16.27 -0.48 -4.02
C ILE A 91 17.46 -1.44 -3.89
N HIS A 92 17.40 -2.61 -4.51
CA HIS A 92 18.52 -3.55 -4.53
C HIS A 92 19.73 -3.03 -5.34
N ASP A 93 19.49 -2.20 -6.35
CA ASP A 93 20.52 -1.57 -7.18
C ASP A 93 21.14 -0.30 -6.56
N LEU A 94 20.60 0.22 -5.44
CA LEU A 94 21.11 1.43 -4.76
C LEU A 94 22.61 1.39 -4.42
N PRO A 95 23.20 0.30 -3.88
CA PRO A 95 24.61 0.30 -3.49
C PRO A 95 25.58 0.26 -4.67
N THR A 96 25.11 -0.04 -5.89
CA THR A 96 25.95 -0.23 -7.08
C THR A 96 25.73 0.84 -8.15
N SER A 97 24.69 1.66 -8.03
CA SER A 97 24.27 2.65 -9.03
C SER A 97 24.59 4.09 -8.63
N ASN A 98 24.60 4.98 -9.62
CA ASN A 98 24.79 6.42 -9.41
C ASN A 98 23.46 7.16 -9.18
N ASP A 99 23.48 8.26 -8.43
CA ASP A 99 22.28 9.07 -8.09
C ASP A 99 21.44 9.45 -9.32
N SER A 100 22.09 9.90 -10.40
CA SER A 100 21.41 10.34 -11.63
C SER A 100 20.68 9.19 -12.33
N GLU A 101 21.25 7.99 -12.32
CA GLU A 101 20.65 6.81 -12.95
C GLU A 101 19.44 6.34 -12.17
N ILE A 102 19.53 6.31 -10.84
CA ILE A 102 18.43 5.96 -9.96
C ILE A 102 17.27 6.96 -10.10
N GLN A 103 17.55 8.26 -10.11
CA GLN A 103 16.51 9.27 -10.32
C GLN A 103 15.81 9.13 -11.67
N GLN A 104 16.56 8.79 -12.74
CA GLN A 104 15.97 8.57 -14.05
C GLN A 104 15.08 7.32 -14.08
N LYS A 105 15.54 6.22 -13.46
CA LYS A 105 14.73 4.99 -13.29
C LYS A 105 13.45 5.27 -12.49
N LEU A 106 13.55 6.01 -11.37
CA LEU A 106 12.40 6.38 -10.53
C LEU A 106 11.37 7.21 -11.31
N LYS A 107 11.81 8.27 -12.00
CA LYS A 107 10.93 9.10 -12.85
C LYS A 107 10.24 8.31 -13.97
N ALA A 108 10.92 7.29 -14.50
CA ALA A 108 10.32 6.44 -15.53
C ALA A 108 9.22 5.54 -14.95
N LEU A 109 9.41 5.03 -13.73
CA LEU A 109 8.41 4.22 -13.02
C LEU A 109 7.21 5.03 -12.54
N GLU A 110 7.44 6.23 -11.99
CA GLU A 110 6.39 7.10 -11.43
C GLU A 110 5.26 7.41 -12.40
N LYS A 111 5.54 7.40 -13.70
CA LYS A 111 4.53 7.59 -14.76
C LYS A 111 3.44 6.51 -14.77
N LYS A 112 3.70 5.37 -14.14
CA LYS A 112 2.81 4.19 -14.08
C LYS A 112 2.31 3.91 -12.66
N ASP A 113 2.47 4.85 -11.74
CA ASP A 113 2.06 4.66 -10.36
C ASP A 113 0.55 4.53 -10.20
N SER A 114 0.18 3.78 -9.17
CA SER A 114 -1.22 3.52 -8.84
C SER A 114 -1.85 4.76 -8.20
N VAL A 115 -3.19 4.87 -8.24
CA VAL A 115 -3.90 5.90 -7.49
C VAL A 115 -3.87 5.56 -6.00
N ILE A 116 -3.20 6.40 -5.21
CA ILE A 116 -2.90 6.11 -3.79
C ILE A 116 -3.77 6.95 -2.86
N LEU A 117 -4.32 6.28 -1.84
CA LEU A 117 -5.05 6.93 -0.75
C LEU A 117 -4.12 7.81 0.09
N LEU A 118 -4.58 9.00 0.45
CA LEU A 118 -3.80 9.95 1.24
C LEU A 118 -3.33 9.38 2.60
N SER A 119 -4.15 8.54 3.24
CA SER A 119 -3.78 7.83 4.48
C SER A 119 -2.60 6.88 4.28
N ILE A 120 -2.52 6.21 3.12
CA ILE A 120 -1.41 5.30 2.77
C ILE A 120 -0.14 6.12 2.53
N ARG A 121 -0.24 7.28 1.86
CA ARG A 121 0.89 8.21 1.67
C ARG A 121 1.49 8.68 3.00
N TYR A 122 0.68 8.89 4.03
CA TYR A 122 1.20 9.20 5.37
C TYR A 122 1.90 8.00 6.01
N GLY A 123 1.35 6.80 5.84
CA GLY A 123 1.95 5.56 6.34
C GLY A 123 3.30 5.26 5.70
N SER A 124 3.38 5.36 4.38
CA SER A 124 4.61 5.14 3.62
C SER A 124 5.71 6.13 4.00
N PHE A 125 5.37 7.41 4.17
CA PHE A 125 6.33 8.44 4.56
C PHE A 125 6.98 8.11 5.91
N ILE A 126 6.17 7.64 6.87
CA ILE A 126 6.66 7.24 8.20
C ILE A 126 7.56 6.01 8.07
N GLN A 127 7.16 5.03 7.27
CA GLN A 127 7.94 3.81 7.06
C GLN A 127 9.27 4.08 6.36
N SER A 128 9.31 4.96 5.36
CA SER A 128 10.55 5.40 4.72
C SER A 128 11.44 6.19 5.66
N SER A 129 10.86 7.03 6.52
CA SER A 129 11.62 7.78 7.52
C SER A 129 12.30 6.84 8.51
N ILE A 130 11.66 5.71 8.84
CA ILE A 130 12.26 4.65 9.66
C ILE A 130 13.36 3.92 8.89
N ALA A 131 13.11 3.53 7.63
CA ALA A 131 14.08 2.83 6.79
C ALA A 131 15.36 3.64 6.54
N THR A 132 15.27 4.96 6.46
CA THR A 132 16.43 5.86 6.32
C THR A 132 17.02 6.34 7.66
N GLY A 133 16.58 5.80 8.79
CA GLY A 133 17.14 6.09 10.12
C GLY A 133 16.65 7.38 10.80
N ASN A 134 15.68 8.10 10.23
CA ASN A 134 15.11 9.32 10.82
C ASN A 134 13.90 9.02 11.75
N LEU A 135 14.19 8.32 12.85
CA LEU A 135 13.18 7.81 13.80
C LEU A 135 12.42 8.92 14.55
N ASN A 136 13.09 10.05 14.83
CA ASN A 136 12.48 11.17 15.56
C ASN A 136 11.35 11.82 14.76
N THR A 137 11.58 12.03 13.46
CA THR A 137 10.57 12.61 12.55
C THR A 137 9.42 11.63 12.33
N ALA A 138 9.72 10.34 12.21
CA ALA A 138 8.71 9.30 12.08
C ALA A 138 7.76 9.26 13.28
N ASN A 139 8.31 9.32 14.51
CA ASN A 139 7.54 9.22 15.73
C ASN A 139 6.65 10.46 15.98
N ASP A 140 7.15 11.68 15.69
CA ASP A 140 6.34 12.90 15.78
C ASP A 140 5.13 12.86 14.82
N LYS A 141 5.37 12.49 13.55
CA LYS A 141 4.29 12.37 12.56
C LYS A 141 3.32 11.25 12.90
N PHE A 142 3.79 10.14 13.48
CA PHE A 142 2.93 9.06 13.97
C PHE A 142 2.00 9.51 15.10
N LYS A 143 2.51 10.32 16.05
CA LYS A 143 1.68 10.86 17.15
C LYS A 143 0.58 11.78 16.65
N LYS A 144 0.82 12.54 15.58
CA LYS A 144 -0.15 13.46 14.96
C LYS A 144 -1.23 12.77 14.10
N LEU A 145 -1.10 11.47 13.83
CA LEU A 145 -2.11 10.72 13.06
C LEU A 145 -3.35 10.39 13.88
N GLY A 146 -4.52 10.77 13.38
CA GLY A 146 -5.82 10.39 13.94
C GLY A 146 -6.10 8.88 13.87
N LEU A 147 -7.01 8.40 14.72
CA LEU A 147 -7.32 6.98 14.91
C LEU A 147 -7.72 6.26 13.62
N PHE A 148 -8.56 6.88 12.79
CA PHE A 148 -9.01 6.27 11.53
C PHE A 148 -7.86 6.06 10.54
N LYS A 149 -6.91 7.00 10.48
CA LYS A 149 -5.72 6.86 9.62
C LYS A 149 -4.81 5.73 10.12
N ARG A 150 -4.66 5.58 11.45
CA ARG A 150 -3.91 4.47 12.05
C ARG A 150 -4.55 3.12 11.72
N PHE A 151 -5.88 3.05 11.74
CA PHE A 151 -6.61 1.85 11.35
C PHE A 151 -6.36 1.48 9.88
N ILE A 152 -6.44 2.45 8.96
CA ILE A 152 -6.11 2.22 7.54
C ILE A 152 -4.66 1.73 7.38
N ILE A 153 -3.70 2.38 8.05
CA ILE A 153 -2.28 1.99 8.00
C ILE A 153 -2.09 0.57 8.53
N PHE A 154 -2.79 0.19 9.61
CA PHE A 154 -2.76 -1.16 10.15
C PHE A 154 -3.31 -2.19 9.15
N ILE A 155 -4.44 -1.89 8.49
CA ILE A 155 -4.96 -2.73 7.42
C ILE A 155 -3.98 -2.80 6.24
N ALA A 156 -3.27 -1.72 5.92
CA ALA A 156 -2.31 -1.68 4.81
C ALA A 156 -0.99 -2.44 5.05
N GLY A 157 -0.88 -3.20 6.15
CA GLY A 157 0.32 -3.98 6.49
C GLY A 157 1.05 -3.49 7.74
N GLY A 158 0.61 -2.36 8.30
CA GLY A 158 1.22 -1.75 9.48
C GLY A 158 2.57 -1.11 9.17
N ILE A 159 3.17 -0.51 10.20
CA ILE A 159 4.53 0.00 10.13
C ILE A 159 5.45 -1.14 10.57
N GLN A 160 6.26 -1.66 9.65
CA GLN A 160 7.30 -2.63 10.00
C GLN A 160 8.35 -1.90 10.86
N ARG A 161 8.56 -2.42 12.08
CA ARG A 161 9.53 -1.90 13.05
C ARG A 161 10.87 -2.58 12.88
#